data_AF-A0A7Y8H422-F1
#
_entry.id   AF-A0A7Y8H422-F1
#
_cell.length_a   1.000
_cell.length_b   1.000
_cell.length_c   1.000
_cell.angle_alpha   90.00
_cell.angle_beta   90.00
_cell.angle_gamma   90.00
#
_symmetry.space_group_name_H-M   'P 1'
#
loop_
_entity.id
_entity.type
_entity.pdbx_description
1 polymer ?
#
loop_
_entity_poly.entity_id
_entity_poly.type
_entity_poly.pdbx_seq_one_letter_code
_entity_poly.pdbx_strand_id
1 'polypeptide(L)'
;MKKLFTNYNLEVDKNERKLLITFCKQVLKQTESDERLFAETKAFSSILSKLNSGEEIIKLTKDEKTKLTLNLKQNIDHLNKEIKKAGFIKKFFFNSLLKQYNLLYDKHLK
;
A
#
# COMPACT_ATOMS: atom_id res chain seq x y z
N MET A 1 -25.67 -13.64 4.10
CA MET A 1 -25.97 -12.23 3.70
C MET A 1 -24.71 -11.59 3.16
N LYS A 2 -24.68 -11.14 1.90
CA LYS A 2 -23.61 -10.22 1.44
C LYS A 2 -23.73 -8.95 2.27
N LYS A 3 -22.67 -8.55 2.99
CA LYS A 3 -22.64 -7.25 3.70
C LYS A 3 -22.95 -6.15 2.68
N LEU A 4 -24.12 -5.52 2.80
CA LEU A 4 -24.58 -4.48 1.85
C LEU A 4 -23.70 -3.23 1.90
N PHE A 5 -23.06 -2.97 3.04
CA PHE A 5 -22.14 -1.86 3.22
C PHE A 5 -20.88 -2.38 3.90
N THR A 6 -19.80 -2.50 3.12
CA THR A 6 -18.47 -2.74 3.68
C THR A 6 -17.89 -1.39 4.08
N ASN A 7 -17.47 -1.26 5.33
CA ASN A 7 -16.72 -0.11 5.77
C ASN A 7 -15.28 -0.24 5.25
N TYR A 8 -14.82 0.76 4.50
CA TYR A 8 -13.48 0.84 3.90
C TYR A 8 -12.56 1.80 4.68
N ASN A 9 -12.88 2.07 5.95
CA ASN A 9 -12.04 2.82 6.85
C ASN A 9 -10.69 2.12 7.09
N LEU A 10 -9.63 2.91 7.12
CA LEU A 10 -8.27 2.49 7.39
C LEU A 10 -7.75 3.27 8.59
N GLU A 11 -7.53 2.56 9.70
CA GLU A 11 -7.05 3.11 10.97
C GLU A 11 -5.59 2.74 11.15
N VAL A 12 -4.69 3.66 10.82
CA VAL A 12 -3.25 3.37 10.78
C VAL A 12 -2.49 4.17 11.84
N ASP A 13 -1.53 3.52 12.47
CA ASP A 13 -0.60 4.19 13.38
C ASP A 13 0.36 5.13 12.61
N LYS A 14 1.17 5.89 13.35
CA LYS A 14 2.11 6.87 12.77
C LYS A 14 3.15 6.21 11.85
N ASN A 15 3.59 4.99 12.14
CA ASN A 15 4.59 4.26 11.36
C ASN A 15 3.94 3.65 10.12
N GLU A 16 2.79 2.99 10.28
CA GLU A 16 1.96 2.47 9.19
C GLU A 16 1.60 3.57 8.20
N ARG A 17 1.24 4.77 8.69
CA ARG A 17 0.97 5.95 7.85
C ARG A 17 2.20 6.38 7.04
N LYS A 18 3.37 6.50 7.67
CA LYS A 18 4.62 6.85 6.96
C LYS A 18 4.98 5.81 5.91
N LEU A 19 4.80 4.53 6.23
CA LEU A 19 5.04 3.42 5.32
C LEU A 19 4.10 3.50 4.10
N LEU A 20 2.81 3.73 4.33
CA LEU A 20 1.81 3.91 3.28
C LEU A 20 2.07 5.14 2.41
N ILE A 21 2.41 6.28 3.01
CA ILE A 21 2.78 7.50 2.26
C ILE A 21 3.97 7.21 1.34
N THR A 22 5.00 6.52 1.86
CA THR A 22 6.17 6.14 1.08
C THR A 22 5.81 5.19 -0.06
N PHE A 23 4.99 4.19 0.22
CA PHE A 23 4.48 3.25 -0.77
C PHE A 23 3.67 3.96 -1.87
N CYS A 24 2.70 4.82 -1.51
CA CYS A 24 1.90 5.56 -2.47
C CYS A 24 2.76 6.46 -3.35
N LYS A 25 3.75 7.16 -2.79
CA LYS A 25 4.72 7.97 -3.56
C LYS A 25 5.52 7.13 -4.54
N GLN A 26 5.96 5.95 -4.13
CA GLN A 26 6.69 5.03 -5.00
C GLN A 26 5.81 4.54 -6.16
N VAL A 27 4.56 4.15 -5.89
CA VAL A 27 3.62 3.73 -6.93
C VAL A 27 3.37 4.86 -7.91
N LEU A 28 3.08 6.08 -7.42
CA LEU A 28 2.87 7.25 -8.29
C LEU A 28 4.07 7.51 -9.20
N LYS A 29 5.29 7.44 -8.68
CA LYS A 29 6.51 7.58 -9.49
C LYS A 29 6.66 6.50 -10.56
N GLN A 30 6.12 5.29 -10.33
CA GLN A 30 6.16 4.21 -11.30
C GLN A 30 5.06 4.32 -12.37
N THR A 31 3.94 4.97 -12.05
CA THR A 31 2.76 5.06 -12.92
C THR A 31 2.59 6.41 -13.61
N GLU A 32 3.30 7.46 -13.18
CA GLU A 32 3.13 8.84 -13.69
C GLU A 32 3.41 9.00 -15.18
N SER A 33 4.25 8.15 -15.76
CA SER A 33 4.65 8.22 -17.18
C SER A 33 3.81 7.37 -18.13
N ASP A 34 2.86 6.56 -17.63
CA ASP A 34 2.05 5.66 -18.46
C ASP A 34 0.57 6.05 -18.39
N GLU A 35 0.05 6.62 -19.48
CA GLU A 35 -1.35 7.06 -19.60
C GLU A 35 -2.35 5.91 -19.38
N ARG A 36 -1.96 4.66 -19.66
CA ARG A 36 -2.81 3.47 -19.43
C ARG A 36 -3.07 3.24 -17.95
N LEU A 37 -2.18 3.75 -17.08
CA LEU A 37 -2.24 3.64 -15.63
C LEU A 37 -2.85 4.87 -14.97
N PHE A 38 -3.55 5.73 -15.73
CA PHE A 38 -4.21 6.91 -15.18
C PHE A 38 -5.16 6.58 -14.02
N ALA A 39 -5.86 5.44 -14.10
CA ALA A 39 -6.76 4.99 -13.06
C ALA A 39 -6.03 4.61 -11.76
N GLU A 40 -4.85 3.99 -11.82
CA GLU A 40 -3.98 3.81 -10.65
C GLU A 40 -3.48 5.16 -10.14
N THR A 41 -2.91 5.99 -11.00
CA THR A 41 -2.33 7.29 -10.62
C THR A 41 -3.35 8.15 -9.89
N LYS A 42 -4.59 8.22 -10.37
CA LYS A 42 -5.69 8.93 -9.70
C LYS A 42 -6.02 8.35 -8.33
N ALA A 43 -6.14 7.02 -8.21
CA ALA A 43 -6.46 6.36 -6.96
C ALA A 43 -5.37 6.58 -5.91
N PHE A 44 -4.10 6.39 -6.27
CA PHE A 44 -2.98 6.57 -5.35
C PHE A 44 -2.74 8.03 -4.98
N SER A 45 -3.04 8.98 -5.86
CA SER A 45 -3.00 10.42 -5.54
C SER A 45 -4.07 10.79 -4.52
N SER A 46 -5.28 10.24 -4.68
CA SER A 46 -6.38 10.40 -3.70
C SER A 46 -6.01 9.80 -2.34
N ILE A 47 -5.52 8.55 -2.31
CA ILE A 47 -5.08 7.88 -1.07
C ILE A 47 -3.98 8.69 -0.39
N LEU A 48 -2.99 9.17 -1.13
CA LEU A 48 -1.90 9.98 -0.59
C LEU A 48 -2.41 11.29 0.03
N SER A 49 -3.34 11.97 -0.62
CA SER A 49 -3.97 13.18 -0.08
C SER A 49 -4.68 12.90 1.26
N LYS A 50 -5.46 11.81 1.33
CA LYS A 50 -6.15 11.39 2.56
C LYS A 50 -5.19 10.96 3.67
N LEU A 51 -4.07 10.33 3.34
CA LEU A 51 -3.01 10.01 4.30
C LEU A 51 -2.35 11.27 4.88
N ASN A 52 -2.22 12.32 4.06
CA ASN A 52 -1.62 13.58 4.46
C ASN A 52 -2.59 14.53 5.19
N SER A 53 -3.91 14.30 5.15
CA SER A 53 -4.90 15.15 5.86
C SER A 53 -4.76 15.08 7.38
N GLY A 54 -4.08 14.05 7.90
CA GLY A 54 -3.86 13.88 9.34
C GLY A 54 -5.06 13.28 10.09
N GLU A 55 -6.15 12.93 9.39
CA GLU A 55 -7.29 12.24 9.98
C GLU A 55 -6.89 10.87 10.55
N GLU A 56 -7.35 10.55 11.76
CA GLU A 56 -7.10 9.25 12.40
C GLU A 56 -7.69 8.09 11.58
N ILE A 57 -8.88 8.29 11.02
CA ILE A 57 -9.62 7.32 10.23
C ILE A 57 -9.61 7.74 8.76
N ILE A 58 -8.92 6.97 7.92
CA ILE A 58 -8.84 7.25 6.48
C ILE A 58 -9.98 6.54 5.76
N LYS A 59 -10.91 7.31 5.20
CA LYS A 59 -12.05 6.75 4.45
C LYS A 59 -11.65 6.46 3.01
N LEU A 60 -11.45 5.18 2.69
CA LEU A 60 -11.19 4.74 1.31
C LEU A 60 -12.49 4.47 0.56
N THR A 61 -12.45 4.63 -0.75
CA THR A 61 -13.47 4.05 -1.64
C THR A 61 -13.17 2.57 -1.87
N LYS A 62 -14.16 1.82 -2.37
CA LYS A 62 -13.97 0.42 -2.76
C LYS A 62 -12.84 0.25 -3.77
N ASP A 63 -12.77 1.14 -4.77
CA ASP A 63 -11.74 1.11 -5.82
C ASP A 63 -10.35 1.37 -5.23
N GLU A 64 -10.21 2.40 -4.39
CA GLU A 64 -8.96 2.73 -3.69
C GLU A 64 -8.47 1.56 -2.83
N LYS A 65 -9.34 0.97 -2.00
CA LYS A 65 -8.96 -0.19 -1.18
C LYS A 65 -8.53 -1.36 -2.07
N THR A 66 -9.29 -1.66 -3.12
CA THR A 66 -8.99 -2.78 -4.03
C THR A 66 -7.63 -2.60 -4.69
N LYS A 67 -7.35 -1.42 -5.25
CA LYS A 67 -6.05 -1.10 -5.88
C LYS A 67 -4.91 -1.11 -4.89
N LEU A 68 -5.11 -0.56 -3.68
CA LEU A 68 -4.11 -0.60 -2.62
C LEU A 68 -3.77 -2.04 -2.22
N THR A 69 -4.77 -2.87 -1.97
CA THR A 69 -4.61 -4.29 -1.61
C THR A 69 -3.85 -5.05 -2.71
N LEU A 70 -4.24 -4.89 -3.98
CA LEU A 70 -3.63 -5.61 -5.10
C LEU A 70 -2.17 -5.20 -5.30
N ASN A 71 -1.88 -3.89 -5.36
CA ASN A 71 -0.53 -3.39 -5.58
C ASN A 71 0.39 -3.71 -4.39
N LEU A 72 -0.11 -3.60 -3.15
CA LEU A 72 0.69 -3.93 -1.97
C LEU A 72 1.03 -5.42 -1.94
N LYS A 73 0.06 -6.30 -2.27
CA LYS A 73 0.31 -7.74 -2.37
C LYS A 73 1.34 -8.06 -3.45
N GLN A 74 1.22 -7.46 -4.64
CA GLN A 74 2.20 -7.63 -5.72
C GLN A 74 3.60 -7.14 -5.29
N ASN A 75 3.69 -6.03 -4.55
CA ASN A 75 4.94 -5.51 -4.02
C ASN A 75 5.58 -6.47 -2.99
N ILE A 76 4.78 -7.01 -2.07
CA ILE A 76 5.20 -8.05 -1.12
C ILE A 76 5.74 -9.28 -1.86
N ASP A 77 5.02 -9.77 -2.87
CA ASP A 77 5.43 -10.93 -3.66
C ASP A 77 6.73 -10.65 -4.45
N HIS A 78 6.87 -9.45 -5.00
CA HIS A 78 8.09 -9.03 -5.68
C HIS A 78 9.28 -8.92 -4.72
N LEU A 79 9.11 -8.26 -3.57
CA LEU A 79 10.14 -8.16 -2.52
C LEU A 79 10.58 -9.56 -2.05
N ASN A 80 9.63 -10.47 -1.82
CA ASN A 80 9.94 -11.85 -1.47
C ASN A 80 10.84 -12.54 -2.51
N LYS A 81 10.57 -12.34 -3.81
CA LYS A 81 11.39 -12.91 -4.89
C LYS A 81 12.78 -12.28 -4.93
N GLU A 82 12.89 -10.96 -4.76
CA GLU A 82 14.17 -10.24 -4.78
C GLU A 82 15.03 -10.58 -3.57
N ILE A 83 14.43 -10.70 -2.38
CA ILE A 83 15.10 -11.14 -1.15
C ILE A 83 15.77 -12.50 -1.34
N LYS A 84 15.09 -13.47 -1.98
CA LYS A 84 15.66 -14.81 -2.21
C LYS A 84 16.97 -14.76 -2.99
N LYS A 85 17.08 -13.84 -3.97
CA LYS A 85 18.26 -13.63 -4.82
C LYS A 85 19.33 -12.73 -4.18
N ALA A 86 18.98 -12.00 -3.14
CA ALA A 86 19.85 -10.98 -2.55
C ALA A 86 20.94 -11.55 -1.62
N GLY A 87 22.06 -10.81 -1.49
CA GLY A 87 23.09 -11.07 -0.49
C GLY A 87 22.66 -10.68 0.93
N PHE A 88 23.46 -11.05 1.94
CA PHE A 88 23.12 -10.93 3.36
C PHE A 88 22.64 -9.53 3.80
N ILE A 89 23.34 -8.47 3.38
CA ILE A 89 23.00 -7.09 3.77
C ILE A 89 21.63 -6.69 3.19
N LYS A 90 21.42 -6.88 1.89
CA LYS A 90 20.13 -6.58 1.22
C LYS A 90 18.99 -7.41 1.82
N LYS A 91 19.24 -8.70 2.12
CA LYS A 91 18.28 -9.57 2.81
C LYS A 91 17.87 -8.99 4.17
N PHE A 92 18.81 -8.55 5.00
CA PHE A 92 18.50 -8.00 6.32
C PHE A 92 17.57 -6.77 6.25
N PHE A 93 17.91 -5.78 5.41
CA PHE A 93 17.09 -4.58 5.24
C PHE A 93 15.70 -4.89 4.66
N PHE A 94 15.65 -5.70 3.60
CA PHE A 94 14.38 -6.03 2.93
C PHE A 94 13.49 -6.94 3.76
N ASN A 95 14.05 -7.83 4.59
CA ASN A 95 13.26 -8.65 5.53
C ASN A 95 12.52 -7.78 6.55
N SER A 96 13.16 -6.73 7.06
CA SER A 96 12.51 -5.78 7.98
C SER A 96 11.35 -5.05 7.30
N LEU A 97 11.56 -4.54 6.09
CA LEU A 97 10.53 -3.86 5.30
C LEU A 97 9.36 -4.81 4.95
N LEU A 98 9.69 -6.01 4.48
CA LEU A 98 8.71 -7.05 4.14
C LEU A 98 7.84 -7.41 5.35
N LYS A 99 8.43 -7.52 6.55
CA LYS A 99 7.67 -7.77 7.78
C LYS A 99 6.66 -6.65 8.04
N GLN A 100 7.07 -5.38 7.87
CA GLN A 100 6.16 -4.25 8.05
C GLN A 100 5.02 -4.26 7.02
N TYR A 101 5.31 -4.54 5.75
CA TYR A 101 4.26 -4.65 4.73
C TYR A 101 3.30 -5.81 4.98
N ASN A 102 3.79 -6.98 5.40
CA ASN A 102 2.94 -8.11 5.76
C ASN A 102 2.03 -7.79 6.94
N LEU A 103 2.57 -7.18 8.01
CA LEU A 103 1.77 -6.78 9.17
C LEU A 103 0.66 -5.78 8.78
N LEU A 104 1.00 -4.78 7.96
CA LEU A 104 0.03 -3.82 7.45
C LEU A 104 -1.06 -4.51 6.60
N TYR A 105 -0.65 -5.41 5.70
CA TYR A 105 -1.57 -6.12 4.81
C TYR A 105 -2.52 -7.04 5.59
N ASP A 106 -1.99 -7.86 6.49
CA ASP A 106 -2.77 -8.80 7.29
C ASP A 106 -3.74 -8.10 8.25
N LYS A 107 -3.36 -6.93 8.78
CA LYS A 107 -4.19 -6.18 9.74
C LYS A 107 -5.32 -5.41 9.08
N HIS A 108 -5.11 -4.84 7.89
CA HIS A 108 -6.02 -3.85 7.31
C HIS A 108 -6.67 -4.23 5.97
N LEU A 109 -6.04 -5.13 5.20
CA LEU A 109 -6.33 -5.30 3.78
C LEU A 109 -6.70 -6.73 3.35
N LYS A 110 -6.50 -7.72 4.23
CA LYS A 110 -6.90 -9.12 4.06
C LYS A 110 -8.38 -9.33 4.38
#